data_AF-A0A0U4EGV6-F1
#
_entry.id   AF-A0A0U4EGV6-F1
#
_cell.length_a   1.000
_cell.length_b   1.000
_cell.length_c   1.000
_cell.angle_alpha   90.00
_cell.angle_beta   90.00
_cell.angle_gamma   90.00
#
_symmetry.space_group_name_H-M   'P 1'
#
loop_
_entity.id
_entity.type
_entity.pdbx_description
1 polymer ?
#
loop_
_entity_poly.entity_id
_entity_poly.type
_entity_poly.pdbx_seq_one_letter_code
_entity_poly.pdbx_strand_id
1 'polypeptide(L)' 'MQLSDFERKLVTILKHNNKKGKVPSIRELEVRSGHSSDEIQKSVNDLINRNWIEENNGEWIVKNKLF' A
#
# COMPACT_ATOMS: atom_id res chain seq x y z
N MET A 1 16.75 0.81 -1.05
CA MET A 1 15.94 0.63 -2.27
C MET A 1 15.00 1.81 -2.42
N GLN A 2 14.86 2.34 -3.63
CA GLN A 2 13.99 3.47 -3.91
C GLN A 2 12.60 2.98 -4.31
N LEU A 3 11.55 3.63 -3.82
CA LEU A 3 10.17 3.39 -4.25
C LEU A 3 9.88 4.14 -5.56
N SER A 4 9.15 3.50 -6.47
CA SER A 4 8.57 4.16 -7.66
C SER A 4 7.49 5.17 -7.25
N ASP A 5 7.08 6.06 -8.15
CA ASP A 5 6.03 7.05 -7.84
C ASP A 5 4.68 6.37 -7.54
N PHE A 6 4.38 5.28 -8.23
CA PHE A 6 3.20 4.46 -7.96
C PHE A 6 3.26 3.82 -6.56
N GLU A 7 4.39 3.19 -6.22
CA GLU A 7 4.59 2.58 -4.90
C GLU A 7 4.52 3.63 -3.78
N ARG A 8 5.13 4.80 -3.97
CA ARG A 8 5.04 5.92 -3.01
C ARG A 8 3.61 6.36 -2.81
N LYS A 9 2.83 6.46 -3.89
CA LYS A 9 1.41 6.80 -3.84
C LYS A 9 0.61 5.74 -3.07
N LEU A 10 0.82 4.45 -3.36
CA LEU A 10 0.19 3.34 -2.64
C LEU A 10 0.52 3.38 -1.15
N VAL A 11 1.81 3.45 -0.79
CA VAL A 11 2.23 3.52 0.61
C VAL A 11 1.65 4.76 1.30
N THR A 12 1.53 5.89 0.61
CA THR A 12 0.90 7.11 1.15
C THR A 12 -0.59 6.91 1.45
N ILE A 13 -1.33 6.26 0.53
CA ILE A 13 -2.75 5.94 0.72
C ILE A 13 -2.93 4.98 1.89
N LEU A 14 -2.13 3.92 1.95
CA LEU A 14 -2.16 2.94 3.04
C LEU A 14 -1.82 3.60 4.38
N LYS A 15 -0.73 4.38 4.46
CA LYS A 15 -0.34 5.12 5.68
C LYS A 15 -1.45 6.05 6.16
N HIS A 16 -2.13 6.74 5.25
CA HIS A 16 -3.26 7.61 5.59
C HIS A 16 -4.43 6.83 6.20
N ASN A 17 -4.76 5.66 5.64
CA ASN A 17 -5.84 4.81 6.14
C ASN A 17 -5.46 4.10 7.45
N ASN A 18 -4.24 3.57 7.59
CA ASN A 18 -3.74 2.98 8.83
C ASN A 18 -3.78 3.99 9.99
N LYS A 19 -3.40 5.26 9.76
CA LYS A 19 -3.52 6.34 10.78
C LYS A 19 -4.94 6.57 11.28
N LYS A 20 -5.95 6.19 10.49
CA LYS A 20 -7.37 6.29 10.83
C LYS A 20 -7.95 4.97 11.35
N GLY A 21 -7.12 3.93 11.53
CA GLY A 21 -7.58 2.59 11.88
C GLY A 21 -8.45 1.96 10.80
N LYS A 22 -8.25 2.33 9.53
CA LYS A 22 -9.02 1.82 8.40
C LYS A 22 -8.15 0.96 7.50
N VAL A 23 -8.77 -0.06 6.92
CA VAL A 23 -8.20 -0.90 5.87
C VAL A 23 -8.84 -0.47 4.55
N PRO A 24 -8.08 0.08 3.60
CA PRO A 24 -8.66 0.46 2.32
C PRO A 24 -9.03 -0.79 1.51
N SER A 25 -10.20 -0.76 0.91
CA SER A 25 -10.60 -1.79 -0.06
C SER A 25 -9.78 -1.69 -1.34
N ILE A 26 -9.70 -2.78 -2.11
CA ILE A 26 -9.00 -2.77 -3.40
C ILE A 26 -9.58 -1.72 -4.35
N ARG A 27 -10.91 -1.58 -4.34
CA ARG A 27 -11.63 -0.58 -5.14
C ARG A 27 -11.26 0.85 -4.75
N GLU A 28 -11.06 1.13 -3.46
CA GLU A 28 -10.57 2.45 -3.03
C GLU A 28 -9.16 2.71 -3.57
N LEU A 29 -8.29 1.71 -3.55
CA LEU A 29 -6.94 1.82 -4.06
C LEU A 29 -6.94 2.01 -5.58
N GLU A 30 -7.80 1.32 -6.34
CA GLU A 30 -7.97 1.53 -7.78
C GLU A 30 -8.33 2.98 -8.08
N VAL A 31 -9.38 3.51 -7.43
CA VAL A 31 -9.85 4.89 -7.63
C VAL A 31 -8.78 5.91 -7.27
N ARG A 32 -8.08 5.72 -6.15
CA ARG A 32 -7.11 6.71 -5.64
C ARG A 32 -5.78 6.62 -6.35
N SER A 33 -5.33 5.42 -6.71
CA SER A 33 -4.05 5.21 -7.39
C SER A 33 -4.17 5.42 -8.90
N GLY A 34 -5.32 5.14 -9.50
CA GLY A 34 -5.55 5.13 -10.95
C GLY A 34 -5.03 3.86 -11.64
N HIS A 35 -4.74 2.81 -10.88
CA HIS A 35 -4.19 1.54 -11.38
C HIS A 35 -5.19 0.41 -11.18
N SER A 36 -5.03 -0.67 -11.94
CA SER A 36 -5.87 -1.87 -11.81
C SER A 36 -5.59 -2.65 -10.52
N SER A 37 -6.58 -3.42 -10.06
CA SER A 37 -6.42 -4.35 -8.94
C SER A 37 -5.21 -5.27 -9.08
N ASP A 38 -4.93 -5.78 -10.28
CA ASP A 38 -3.79 -6.66 -10.56
C ASP A 38 -2.45 -5.95 -10.35
N GLU A 39 -2.31 -4.72 -10.85
CA GLU A 39 -1.11 -3.90 -10.64
C GLU A 39 -0.90 -3.53 -9.17
N ILE A 40 -2.00 -3.22 -8.48
CA ILE A 40 -1.99 -2.93 -7.04
C ILE A 40 -1.53 -4.17 -6.28
N GLN A 41 -2.12 -5.33 -6.54
CA GLN A 41 -1.78 -6.57 -5.85
C GLN A 41 -0.31 -6.94 -6.07
N LYS A 42 0.17 -6.83 -7.32
CA LYS A 42 1.58 -7.06 -7.65
C LYS A 42 2.50 -6.13 -6.87
N SER A 43 2.16 -4.84 -6.80
CA SER A 43 2.97 -3.84 -6.10
C SER A 43 2.92 -3.99 -4.59
N VAL A 44 1.77 -4.33 -4.02
CA VAL A 44 1.65 -4.65 -2.59
C VAL A 44 2.50 -5.86 -2.24
N ASN A 45 2.45 -6.92 -3.03
CA ASN A 45 3.29 -8.10 -2.82
C ASN A 45 4.79 -7.76 -2.89
N ASP A 46 5.21 -6.92 -3.85
CA ASP A 46 6.60 -6.44 -3.93
C ASP A 46 6.98 -5.61 -2.69
N LEU A 47 6.10 -4.73 -2.24
CA LEU A 47 6.31 -3.91 -1.04
C LEU A 47 6.37 -4.74 0.25
N ILE A 48 5.62 -5.85 0.34
CA ILE A 48 5.71 -6.83 1.43
C ILE A 48 7.07 -7.52 1.40
N ASN A 49 7.49 -8.03 0.24
CA ASN A 49 8.81 -8.67 0.08
C ASN A 49 9.96 -7.73 0.42
N ARG A 50 9.81 -6.44 0.11
CA ARG A 50 10.78 -5.38 0.42
C ARG A 50 10.62 -4.81 1.83
N ASN A 51 9.72 -5.38 2.64
CA ASN A 51 9.48 -5.06 4.05
C ASN A 51 9.06 -3.59 4.29
N TRP A 52 8.34 -3.01 3.33
CA TRP A 52 7.68 -1.70 3.46
C TRP A 52 6.26 -1.82 4.03
N ILE A 53 5.59 -2.94 3.75
CA ILE A 53 4.25 -3.27 4.21
C ILE A 53 4.32 -4.62 4.91
N GLU A 54 3.51 -4.83 5.95
CA GLU A 54 3.15 -6.16 6.43
C GLU A 54 1.67 -6.43 6.16
N GLU A 55 1.37 -7.69 5.89
CA GLU A 55 0.01 -8.20 5.88
C GLU A 55 -0.30 -8.83 7.24
N ASN A 56 -1.35 -8.37 7.90
CA ASN A 56 -1.83 -8.92 9.16
C ASN A 56 -3.34 -9.12 9.08
N ASN A 57 -3.81 -10.38 9.09
CA ASN A 57 -5.23 -10.73 9.00
C ASN A 57 -5.98 -10.07 7.81
N GLY A 58 -5.32 -9.96 6.65
CA GLY A 58 -5.88 -9.31 5.45
C GLY A 58 -5.80 -7.78 5.45
N GLU A 59 -5.16 -7.19 6.47
CA GLU A 59 -4.87 -5.76 6.53
C GLU A 59 -3.44 -5.47 6.06
N TRP A 60 -3.27 -4.42 5.25
CA TRP A 60 -1.97 -3.93 4.83
C TRP A 60 -1.51 -2.77 5.71
N ILE A 61 -0.47 -3.02 6.50
CA ILE A 61 0.07 -2.07 7.47
C ILE A 61 1.42 -1.57 6.97
N VAL A 62 1.57 -0.26 6.82
CA VAL A 62 2.84 0.35 6.43
C VAL A 62 3.82 0.30 7.60
N LYS A 63 4.97 -0.35 7.41
CA LYS A 63 6.08 -0.30 8.36
C LYS A 63 6.69 1.09 8.31
N ASN A 64 6.71 1.80 9.44
CA ASN A 64 7.19 3.18 9.57
C ASN A 64 8.65 3.36 9.12
N LYS A 65 8.89 3.48 7.81
CA LYS A 65 10.20 3.74 7.19
C LYS A 65 10.18 4.83 6.12
N LEU A 66 9.11 5.61 6.00
CA LEU A 66 9.12 6.81 5.14
C LEU A 66 9.02 8.06 5.99
N PHE A 67 10.22 8.61 6.23
CA PHE A 67 10.59 9.92 6.79
C PHE A 67 10.14 10.18 8.22
#